data_AF-A0A418VU49-F1
#
_entry.id   AF-A0A418VU49-F1
#
_cell.length_a   1.000
_cell.length_b   1.000
_cell.length_c   1.000
_cell.angle_alpha   90.00
_cell.angle_beta   90.00
_cell.angle_gamma   90.00
#
_symmetry.space_group_name_H-M   'P 1'
#
loop_
_entity.id
_entity.type
_entity.pdbx_description
1 polymer ?
#
loop_
_entity_poly.entity_id
_entity_poly.type
_entity_poly.pdbx_seq_one_letter_code
_entity_poly.pdbx_strand_id
1 'polypeptide(L)'
;MTLPLHPNRPAEIEDFLARTGWGDARRSLLAGDASFRRYDRVVKPDGRRAVLMDAPPPMENVRPFIGMDRYLCRLGLSAPTLLAADTDLGFLLLEDLGDDSFTSLLRDGTADPVPLYETAIDVLVDLRGAPAPAAPASSTAAATS
;
A
#
# COMPACT_ATOMS: atom_id res chain seq x y z
N MET A 1 -5.49 10.77 26.47
CA MET A 1 -5.39 9.36 26.93
C MET A 1 -6.04 8.52 25.85
N THR A 2 -5.26 8.07 24.86
CA THR A 2 -5.78 7.38 23.67
C THR A 2 -5.94 5.90 24.00
N LEU A 3 -7.18 5.41 24.11
CA LEU A 3 -7.41 3.96 24.16
C LEU A 3 -6.90 3.34 22.85
N PRO A 4 -6.22 2.18 22.86
CA PRO A 4 -5.92 1.48 21.63
C PRO A 4 -7.25 1.02 21.02
N LEU A 5 -7.58 1.56 19.85
CA LEU A 5 -8.83 1.30 19.13
C LEU A 5 -9.01 -0.18 18.73
N HIS A 6 -7.95 -0.98 18.82
CA HIS A 6 -7.95 -2.44 18.57
C HIS A 6 -7.05 -3.15 19.60
N PRO A 7 -7.58 -3.56 20.77
CA PRO A 7 -6.77 -4.17 21.82
C PRO A 7 -6.11 -5.50 21.41
N ASN A 8 -6.54 -6.10 20.29
CA ASN A 8 -6.01 -7.35 19.76
C ASN A 8 -5.50 -7.23 18.31
N ARG A 9 -5.01 -6.05 17.90
CA ARG A 9 -4.54 -5.81 16.52
C ARG A 9 -3.56 -6.88 16.00
N PRO A 10 -2.59 -7.38 16.80
CA PRO A 10 -1.72 -8.46 16.34
C PRO A 10 -2.48 -9.72 15.93
N ALA A 11 -3.47 -10.18 16.71
CA ALA A 11 -4.23 -11.38 16.36
C ALA A 11 -5.12 -11.16 15.13
N GLU A 12 -5.73 -9.97 15.00
CA GLU A 12 -6.50 -9.62 13.80
C GLU A 12 -5.65 -9.70 12.52
N ILE A 13 -4.38 -9.30 12.60
CA ILE A 13 -3.43 -9.43 11.49
C ILE A 13 -3.11 -10.90 11.21
N GLU A 14 -2.80 -11.70 12.25
CA GLU A 14 -2.50 -13.13 12.07
C GLU A 14 -3.70 -13.88 11.46
N ASP A 15 -4.92 -13.59 11.91
CA ASP A 15 -6.15 -14.14 11.35
C ASP A 15 -6.33 -13.73 9.87
N PHE A 16 -6.07 -12.46 9.54
CA PHE A 16 -6.11 -11.96 8.16
C PHE A 16 -5.06 -12.66 7.27
N LEU A 17 -3.84 -12.83 7.74
CA LEU A 17 -2.80 -13.53 7.00
C LEU A 17 -3.14 -15.01 6.84
N ALA A 18 -3.62 -15.68 7.88
CA ALA A 18 -4.02 -17.08 7.82
C ALA A 18 -5.11 -17.32 6.75
N ARG A 19 -6.20 -16.53 6.76
CA ARG A 19 -7.31 -16.69 5.80
C ARG A 19 -6.97 -16.29 4.37
N THR A 20 -5.93 -15.49 4.16
CA THR A 20 -5.44 -15.10 2.82
C THR A 20 -4.33 -16.02 2.31
N GLY A 21 -3.98 -17.05 3.07
CA GLY A 21 -2.96 -18.03 2.71
C GLY A 21 -1.52 -17.55 2.94
N TRP A 22 -1.32 -16.56 3.82
CA TRP A 22 -0.02 -15.99 4.23
C TRP A 22 0.30 -16.20 5.71
N GLY A 23 -0.43 -17.09 6.40
CA GLY A 23 -0.24 -17.33 7.85
C GLY A 23 1.08 -17.96 8.27
N ASP A 24 1.84 -18.51 7.32
CA ASP A 24 3.20 -19.05 7.53
C ASP A 24 4.30 -18.03 7.17
N ALA A 25 3.92 -16.82 6.74
CA ALA A 25 4.86 -15.80 6.31
C ALA A 25 5.53 -15.10 7.50
N ARG A 26 6.82 -14.81 7.36
CA ARG A 26 7.54 -13.91 8.27
C ARG A 26 7.21 -12.47 7.96
N ARG A 27 6.95 -11.67 9.00
CA ARG A 27 6.65 -10.24 8.90
C ARG A 27 7.84 -9.38 9.32
N SER A 28 8.12 -8.31 8.59
CA SER A 28 9.13 -7.31 8.93
C SER A 28 8.64 -5.90 8.58
N LEU A 29 8.85 -4.93 9.45
CA LEU A 29 8.47 -3.54 9.20
C LEU A 29 9.19 -2.99 7.96
N LEU A 30 8.43 -2.45 7.00
CA LEU A 30 8.95 -1.82 5.77
C LEU A 30 9.01 -0.29 5.93
N ALA A 31 7.88 0.30 6.33
CA ALA A 31 7.74 1.73 6.57
C ALA A 31 6.57 1.98 7.51
N GLY A 32 6.64 2.99 8.37
CA GLY A 32 5.63 3.17 9.42
C GLY A 32 5.48 4.56 10.02
N ASP A 33 5.96 5.64 9.40
CA ASP A 33 6.06 6.94 10.09
C ASP A 33 5.46 8.16 9.37
N ALA A 34 5.00 8.05 8.12
CA ALA A 34 4.43 9.22 7.41
C ALA A 34 2.91 9.40 7.60
N SER A 35 2.18 8.41 8.15
CA SER A 35 0.72 8.44 8.34
C SER A 35 0.27 7.49 9.46
N PHE A 36 -1.04 7.27 9.61
CA PHE A 36 -1.60 6.22 10.48
C PHE A 36 -1.48 4.80 9.91
N ARG A 37 -1.04 4.67 8.65
CA ARG A 37 -0.83 3.38 7.98
C ARG A 37 0.55 2.84 8.28
N ARG A 38 0.62 1.55 8.58
CA ARG A 38 1.85 0.79 8.73
C ARG A 38 1.98 -0.22 7.60
N TYR A 39 3.19 -0.40 7.11
CA TYR A 39 3.51 -1.38 6.08
C TYR A 39 4.49 -2.40 6.64
N ASP A 40 4.10 -3.66 6.65
CA ASP A 40 4.99 -4.77 6.94
C ASP A 40 5.19 -5.59 5.65
N ARG A 41 6.44 -5.88 5.29
CA ARG A 41 6.74 -6.91 4.30
C ARG A 41 6.46 -8.28 4.90
N VAL A 42 5.78 -9.13 4.15
CA VAL A 42 5.52 -10.53 4.51
C VAL A 42 6.18 -11.46 3.51
N VAL A 43 6.91 -12.46 4.00
CA VAL A 43 7.72 -13.37 3.18
C VAL A 43 7.39 -14.81 3.53
N LYS A 44 6.91 -15.56 2.53
CA LYS A 44 6.62 -17.00 2.67
C LYS A 44 7.91 -17.85 2.70
N PRO A 45 7.84 -19.07 3.24
CA PRO A 45 8.95 -20.03 3.17
C PRO A 45 9.42 -20.34 1.74
N ASP A 46 8.52 -20.26 0.76
CA ASP A 46 8.83 -20.45 -0.67
C ASP A 46 9.44 -19.21 -1.35
N GLY A 47 9.68 -18.12 -0.61
CA GLY A 47 10.29 -16.90 -1.11
C GLY A 47 9.32 -15.88 -1.72
N ARG A 48 8.02 -16.20 -1.86
CA ARG A 48 7.03 -15.20 -2.29
C ARG A 48 6.92 -14.07 -1.27
N ARG A 49 6.81 -12.84 -1.77
CA ARG A 49 6.73 -11.62 -0.96
C ARG A 49 5.45 -10.84 -1.25
N ALA A 50 4.94 -10.18 -0.22
CA ALA A 50 3.83 -9.25 -0.31
C ALA A 50 4.02 -8.14 0.74
N VAL A 51 3.24 -7.07 0.63
CA VAL A 51 3.20 -5.97 1.61
C VAL A 51 1.83 -5.97 2.29
N LEU A 52 1.83 -6.17 3.61
CA LEU A 52 0.67 -5.95 4.46
C LEU A 52 0.58 -4.44 4.77
N MET A 53 -0.53 -3.82 4.39
CA MET A 53 -0.93 -2.51 4.89
C MET A 53 -1.90 -2.69 6.07
N ASP A 54 -1.55 -2.10 7.21
CA ASP A 54 -2.39 -1.96 8.38
C ASP A 54 -2.81 -0.49 8.51
N ALA A 55 -4.11 -0.22 8.27
CA ALA A 55 -4.71 1.11 8.32
C ALA A 55 -5.96 1.06 9.24
N PRO A 56 -5.77 1.17 10.58
CA PRO A 56 -6.83 0.87 11.54
C PRO A 56 -8.00 1.86 11.46
N PRO A 57 -9.25 1.38 11.35
CA PRO A 57 -10.44 2.23 11.48
C PRO A 57 -10.57 2.82 12.90
N PRO A 58 -11.26 3.96 13.08
CA PRO A 58 -11.77 4.86 12.05
C PRO A 58 -10.70 5.81 11.49
N MET A 59 -9.43 5.60 11.81
CA MET A 59 -8.35 6.56 11.52
C MET A 59 -8.10 6.70 10.02
N GLU A 60 -8.35 5.64 9.25
CA GLU A 60 -8.15 5.63 7.81
C GLU A 60 -9.15 4.73 7.08
N ASN A 61 -9.70 5.19 5.95
CA ASN A 61 -10.51 4.38 5.05
C ASN A 61 -9.63 3.84 3.91
N VAL A 62 -9.55 2.52 3.77
CA VAL A 62 -8.77 1.85 2.71
C VAL A 62 -9.46 1.83 1.35
N ARG A 63 -10.78 2.10 1.28
CA ARG A 63 -11.56 2.01 0.03
C ARG A 63 -11.07 2.99 -1.06
N PRO A 64 -10.74 4.27 -0.75
CA PRO A 64 -10.10 5.17 -1.70
C PRO A 64 -8.76 4.64 -2.25
N PHE A 65 -7.96 3.97 -1.42
CA PHE A 65 -6.70 3.37 -1.85
C PHE A 65 -6.95 2.28 -2.90
N ILE A 66 -7.88 1.35 -2.62
CA ILE A 66 -8.28 0.30 -3.58
C ILE A 66 -8.83 0.91 -4.88
N GLY A 67 -9.60 2.00 -4.77
CA GLY A 67 -10.15 2.71 -5.92
C GLY A 67 -9.07 3.29 -6.83
N MET A 68 -8.05 3.90 -6.23
CA MET A 68 -6.91 4.48 -6.95
C MET A 68 -6.02 3.41 -7.57
N ASP A 69 -5.71 2.35 -6.82
CA ASP A 69 -4.96 1.19 -7.31
C ASP A 69 -5.58 0.61 -8.60
N ARG A 70 -6.87 0.29 -8.55
CA ARG A 70 -7.61 -0.23 -9.70
C ARG A 70 -7.67 0.77 -10.86
N TYR A 71 -7.70 2.07 -10.57
CA TYR A 71 -7.69 3.09 -11.61
C TYR A 71 -6.35 3.13 -12.34
N LEU A 72 -5.24 3.18 -11.61
CA LEU A 72 -3.89 3.18 -12.18
C LEU A 72 -3.62 1.90 -12.99
N CYS A 73 -3.97 0.73 -12.47
CA CYS A 73 -3.85 -0.54 -13.20
C CYS A 73 -4.67 -0.56 -14.50
N ARG A 74 -5.86 0.05 -14.53
CA ARG A 74 -6.66 0.17 -15.76
C ARG A 74 -6.03 1.09 -16.81
N LEU A 75 -5.18 2.04 -16.40
CA LEU A 75 -4.39 2.87 -17.32
C LEU A 75 -3.14 2.16 -17.84
N GLY A 76 -2.88 0.91 -17.41
CA GLY A 76 -1.66 0.18 -17.74
C GLY A 76 -0.45 0.60 -16.90
N LEU A 77 -0.66 1.36 -15.82
CA LEU A 77 0.40 1.75 -14.89
C LEU A 77 0.63 0.66 -13.84
N SER A 78 1.88 0.52 -13.40
CA SER A 78 2.33 -0.50 -12.45
C SER A 78 2.05 -0.13 -10.99
N ALA A 79 0.78 0.03 -10.63
CA ALA A 79 0.38 0.06 -9.22
C ALA A 79 0.44 -1.36 -8.61
N PRO A 80 0.66 -1.51 -7.29
CA PRO A 80 0.83 -2.81 -6.67
C PRO A 80 -0.49 -3.61 -6.66
N THR A 81 -0.47 -4.80 -7.26
CA THR A 81 -1.67 -5.65 -7.33
C THR A 81 -2.29 -5.91 -5.95
N LEU A 82 -3.59 -5.66 -5.78
CA LEU A 82 -4.33 -6.05 -4.57
C LEU A 82 -4.54 -7.57 -4.52
N LEU A 83 -3.83 -8.25 -3.61
CA LEU A 83 -3.91 -9.69 -3.39
C LEU A 83 -5.09 -10.08 -2.49
N ALA A 84 -5.34 -9.30 -1.43
CA ALA A 84 -6.47 -9.49 -0.53
C ALA A 84 -6.83 -8.19 0.21
N ALA A 85 -8.06 -8.10 0.72
CA ALA A 85 -8.52 -6.96 1.51
C ALA A 85 -9.49 -7.38 2.61
N ASP A 86 -9.36 -6.73 3.76
CA ASP A 86 -10.38 -6.65 4.80
C ASP A 86 -10.65 -5.17 5.08
N THR A 87 -11.66 -4.61 4.42
CA THR A 87 -11.94 -3.18 4.50
C THR A 87 -12.60 -2.75 5.81
N ASP A 88 -13.08 -3.71 6.60
CA ASP A 88 -13.79 -3.45 7.84
C ASP A 88 -12.81 -3.40 9.02
N LEU A 89 -11.73 -4.18 8.94
CA LEU A 89 -10.58 -4.06 9.84
C LEU A 89 -9.46 -3.17 9.29
N GLY A 90 -9.54 -2.72 8.04
CA GLY A 90 -8.56 -1.83 7.42
C GLY A 90 -7.23 -2.50 7.05
N PHE A 91 -7.28 -3.77 6.63
CA PHE A 91 -6.12 -4.50 6.13
C PHE A 91 -6.14 -4.62 4.61
N LEU A 92 -4.98 -4.41 3.98
CA LEU A 92 -4.75 -4.77 2.59
C LEU A 92 -3.50 -5.65 2.50
N LEU A 93 -3.54 -6.61 1.59
CA LEU A 93 -2.36 -7.36 1.18
C LEU A 93 -2.07 -7.04 -0.28
N LEU A 94 -0.88 -6.49 -0.52
CA LEU A 94 -0.47 -5.93 -1.80
C LEU A 94 0.74 -6.70 -2.34
N GLU A 95 0.90 -6.66 -3.65
CA GLU A 95 2.15 -7.05 -4.31
C GLU A 95 3.34 -6.27 -3.74
N ASP A 96 4.48 -6.95 -3.63
CA ASP A 96 5.74 -6.34 -3.25
C ASP A 96 6.55 -5.98 -4.51
N LEU A 97 6.64 -4.68 -4.82
CA LEU A 97 7.36 -4.16 -5.99
C LEU A 97 8.90 -4.18 -5.84
N GLY A 98 9.41 -4.71 -4.73
CA GLY A 98 10.84 -4.81 -4.45
C GLY A 98 11.41 -3.59 -3.72
N ASP A 99 12.74 -3.50 -3.73
CA ASP A 99 13.50 -2.55 -2.91
C ASP A 99 14.18 -1.43 -3.73
N ASP A 100 14.12 -1.56 -5.06
CA ASP A 100 14.81 -0.68 -6.02
C ASP A 100 14.05 0.63 -6.21
N SER A 101 13.99 1.44 -5.15
CA SER A 101 13.50 2.81 -5.26
C SER A 101 14.45 3.67 -6.10
N PHE A 102 13.91 4.65 -6.82
CA PHE A 102 14.74 5.64 -7.54
C PHE A 102 15.77 6.27 -6.60
N THR A 103 15.39 6.57 -5.36
CA THR A 103 16.32 7.11 -4.36
C THR A 103 17.49 6.17 -4.07
N SER A 104 17.26 4.86 -3.95
CA SER A 104 18.37 3.90 -3.75
C SER A 104 19.23 3.81 -4.99
N LEU A 105 18.61 3.57 -6.15
CA LEU A 105 19.34 3.40 -7.41
C LEU A 105 20.25 4.59 -7.76
N LEU A 106 19.75 5.80 -7.53
CA LEU A 106 20.52 7.02 -7.78
C LEU A 106 21.60 7.26 -6.73
N ARG A 107 21.34 6.93 -5.46
CA ARG A 107 22.33 7.04 -4.38
C ARG A 107 23.49 6.07 -4.59
N ASP A 108 23.15 4.84 -4.96
CA ASP A 108 24.11 3.75 -5.12
C ASP A 108 24.85 3.83 -6.46
N GLY A 109 24.44 4.76 -7.35
CA GLY A 109 25.02 4.96 -8.67
C GLY A 109 24.78 3.81 -9.63
N THR A 110 23.78 2.96 -9.36
CA THR A 110 23.47 1.76 -10.13
C THR A 110 22.56 2.03 -11.32
N ALA A 111 21.96 3.22 -11.39
CA ALA A 111 21.14 3.66 -12.52
C ALA A 111 21.49 5.08 -12.98
N ASP A 112 21.29 5.33 -14.28
CA ASP A 112 21.39 6.67 -14.85
C ASP A 112 20.16 7.52 -14.45
N PRO A 113 20.35 8.71 -13.85
CA PRO A 113 19.25 9.59 -13.51
C PRO A 113 18.35 9.96 -14.69
N VAL A 114 18.93 10.23 -15.86
CA VAL A 114 18.18 10.79 -17.00
C VAL A 114 17.04 9.86 -17.45
N PRO A 115 17.29 8.60 -17.86
CA PRO A 115 16.22 7.72 -18.32
C PRO A 115 15.21 7.38 -17.23
N LEU A 116 15.62 7.35 -15.95
CA LEU A 116 14.69 7.14 -14.83
C LEU A 116 13.71 8.31 -14.69
N TYR A 117 14.21 9.54 -14.69
CA TYR A 117 13.33 10.72 -14.59
C TYR A 117 12.49 10.92 -15.85
N GLU A 118 13.01 10.64 -17.04
CA GLU A 118 12.23 10.66 -18.29
C GLU A 118 11.06 9.68 -18.21
N THR A 119 11.30 8.43 -17.79
CA THR A 119 10.23 7.44 -17.60
C THR A 119 9.19 7.91 -16.59
N ALA A 120 9.60 8.52 -15.48
CA ALA A 120 8.66 9.05 -14.49
C ALA A 120 7.85 10.24 -15.04
N ILE A 121 8.46 11.11 -15.85
CA ILE A 121 7.78 12.24 -16.50
C ILE A 121 6.76 11.72 -17.53
N ASP A 122 7.11 10.71 -18.33
CA ASP A 122 6.20 10.10 -19.30
C ASP A 122 4.95 9.56 -18.60
N VAL A 123 5.12 8.89 -17.45
CA VAL A 123 3.99 8.44 -16.61
C VAL A 123 3.10 9.62 -16.17
N LEU A 124 3.69 10.77 -15.81
CA LEU A 124 2.90 11.96 -15.42
C LEU A 124 2.17 12.59 -16.61
N VAL A 125 2.77 12.57 -17.80
CA VAL A 125 2.15 13.04 -19.04
C VAL A 125 0.96 12.16 -19.41
N ASP A 126 1.12 10.84 -19.34
CA ASP A 126 0.05 9.86 -19.57
C ASP A 126 -1.08 10.03 -18.55
N LEU A 127 -0.73 10.17 -17.26
CA LEU A 127 -1.72 10.37 -16.20
C LEU A 127 -2.51 11.67 -16.37
N ARG A 128 -1.87 12.74 -16.86
CA ARG A 128 -2.55 14.02 -17.16
C ARG A 128 -3.56 13.87 -18.31
N GLY A 129 -3.29 13.01 -19.29
CA GLY A 129 -4.19 12.76 -20.42
C GLY A 129 -5.36 11.82 -20.09
N ALA A 130 -5.28 11.08 -18.98
CA ALA A 130 -6.27 10.10 -18.59
C ALA A 130 -7.58 10.72 -18.04
N PRO A 131 -8.74 10.07 -18.22
CA PRO A 131 -9.99 10.53 -17.62
C PRO A 131 -9.90 10.54 -16.10
N ALA A 132 -10.28 11.65 -15.46
CA ALA A 132 -10.24 11.74 -14.00
C ALA A 132 -10.95 10.54 -13.34
N PRO A 133 -10.35 9.94 -12.29
CA PRO A 133 -11.03 8.89 -11.56
C PRO A 133 -12.33 9.43 -10.98
N ALA A 134 -13.36 8.58 -10.90
CA ALA A 134 -14.55 8.91 -10.13
C ALA A 134 -14.10 9.37 -8.73
N ALA A 135 -14.61 10.51 -8.28
CA ALA A 135 -14.22 11.09 -7.00
C ALA A 135 -14.31 10.01 -5.91
N PRO A 136 -13.25 9.80 -5.11
CA PRO A 136 -13.35 8.85 -4.01
C PRO A 136 -14.49 9.31 -3.11
N ALA A 137 -15.37 8.37 -2.72
CA ALA A 137 -16.38 8.65 -1.69
C ALA A 137 -15.64 9.27 -0.51
N SER A 138 -15.91 10.55 -0.24
CA SER A 138 -15.10 11.37 0.64
C SER A 138 -14.91 10.68 1.98
N SER A 139 -13.65 10.51 2.40
CA SER A 139 -13.34 10.31 3.81
C SER A 139 -13.71 11.62 4.52
N THR A 140 -14.91 11.70 5.07
CA THR A 140 -15.27 12.80 5.97
C THR A 140 -14.48 12.58 7.26
N ALA A 141 -13.22 13.03 7.29
CA ALA A 141 -12.58 13.34 8.55
C ALA A 141 -13.44 14.45 9.19
N ALA A 142 -14.15 14.10 10.25
CA ALA A 142 -14.91 15.04 11.04
C ALA A 142 -13.93 16.08 11.61
N ALA A 143 -13.79 17.20 10.90
CA ALA A 143 -13.38 18.45 11.50
C ALA A 143 -14.53 18.89 12.41
N THR A 144 -14.48 18.49 13.67
CA THR A 144 -15.32 19.07 14.71
C THR A 144 -14.41 19.78 15.69
N SER A 145 -14.38 21.11 15.49
CA SER A 145 -14.34 22.20 16.47
C SER A 145 -13.41 22.10 17.69
#